data_AF-A0A7J3X787-F1
#
_entry.id   AF-A0A7J3X787-F1
#
_cell.length_a   1.000
_cell.length_b   1.000
_cell.length_c   1.000
_cell.angle_alpha   90.00
_cell.angle_beta   90.00
_cell.angle_gamma   90.00
#
_symmetry.space_group_name_H-M   'P 1'
#
loop_
_entity.id
_entity.type
_entity.pdbx_description
1 polymer ?
#
loop_
_entity_poly.entity_id
_entity_poly.type
_entity_poly.pdbx_seq_one_letter_code
_entity_poly.pdbx_strand_id
1 'polypeptide(L)'
;MSEEYVLLASAASRKALAMAKSLKEVLGVSVAGVFHTRHPYLYSRAFAERILHPSTRGSSDWPAAVLEAALSLGCFAVIPVDFLDVFALSACSRSFEKRGVLLVAPPFSSVVLASDKARLPEISQGIAPTPRQIVASGGLEGLDALEPPLVVKDLGDASRPTYHLSRESAAEEARRRGRCLVQEFVPGVGRGYYAVAVDGEPLLEFTHERLVEYEPAGGASLAAMGPVKDPRLYAIGRAVLERLRWTGQLMVETRLDLETGAYYLVELNPKFWGSLDLPVSLGYHFPAVLLEAFVRGAESARELAARLRVREGGFSWVLDGFRYLVKVPAALGRLARLGVRREYRSDVDLLDPARVAAQLARALSRLSAERERWVSRLEAARGNLRHWAAMLHSALARQERALLLDLDGVVVDLKVDWRAAYGALVREGYMHKWEKLAEAFERLWRSDKTRYAEASRIVERFELEAVDRSEVLLSSEDFELLSKHYRVYIVTKQPASVATRVLEHIECSRYVKGVVGRDSGFGPRKLHMFEHLTSKLGGGGLVLLDDRLSNLVEALRSGVVPLCVTRDPYRAAGCLELGIPPATPREAARALASLAMQLDKARASAHSGTRA
;
A
#
# COMPACT_ATOMS: atom_id res chain seq x y z
N MET A 1 -18.14 43.74 -9.17
CA MET A 1 -17.27 43.22 -8.11
C MET A 1 -15.97 42.82 -8.79
N SER A 2 -14.82 43.32 -8.32
CA SER A 2 -13.52 42.87 -8.84
C SER A 2 -13.44 41.35 -8.67
N GLU A 3 -13.00 40.65 -9.69
CA GLU A 3 -12.85 39.20 -9.64
C GLU A 3 -11.78 38.84 -8.59
N GLU A 4 -12.16 38.09 -7.55
CA GLU A 4 -11.25 37.74 -6.45
C GLU A 4 -10.46 36.47 -6.81
N TYR A 5 -9.13 36.59 -6.80
CA TYR A 5 -8.23 35.50 -7.16
C TYR A 5 -7.62 34.82 -5.92
N VAL A 6 -7.58 33.48 -5.98
CA VAL A 6 -6.77 32.63 -5.10
C VAL A 6 -5.62 32.04 -5.91
N LEU A 7 -4.40 32.14 -5.39
CA LEU A 7 -3.21 31.60 -6.05
C LEU A 7 -2.85 30.22 -5.51
N LEU A 8 -2.65 29.24 -6.40
CA LEU A 8 -2.04 27.96 -6.06
C LEU A 8 -0.54 28.00 -6.30
N ALA A 9 0.24 27.84 -5.23
CA ALA A 9 1.70 27.81 -5.31
C ALA A 9 2.18 26.40 -5.70
N SER A 10 2.67 26.28 -6.94
CA SER A 10 3.02 25.04 -7.64
C SER A 10 1.83 24.28 -8.25
N ALA A 11 1.25 24.87 -9.29
CA ALA A 11 0.20 24.24 -10.10
C ALA A 11 0.71 23.09 -11.01
N ALA A 12 2.01 22.76 -10.96
CA ALA A 12 2.65 21.65 -11.67
C ALA A 12 2.47 20.29 -10.96
N SER A 13 1.32 20.06 -10.32
CA SER A 13 0.99 18.87 -9.53
C SER A 13 -0.48 18.50 -9.71
N ARG A 14 -0.81 17.20 -9.74
CA ARG A 14 -2.17 16.75 -10.08
C ARG A 14 -3.22 17.22 -9.06
N LYS A 15 -2.76 17.39 -7.82
CA LYS A 15 -3.52 17.96 -6.71
C LYS A 15 -4.06 19.36 -7.04
N ALA A 16 -3.30 20.15 -7.79
CA ALA A 16 -3.69 21.52 -8.15
C ALA A 16 -4.97 21.55 -8.99
N LEU A 17 -5.22 20.54 -9.84
CA LEU A 17 -6.47 20.44 -10.59
C LEU A 17 -7.66 20.20 -9.66
N ALA A 18 -7.52 19.26 -8.72
CA ALA A 18 -8.56 19.00 -7.71
C ALA A 18 -8.80 20.22 -6.82
N MET A 19 -7.73 20.93 -6.43
CA MET A 19 -7.82 22.18 -5.67
C MET A 19 -8.55 23.26 -6.44
N ALA A 20 -8.16 23.54 -7.68
CA ALA A 20 -8.80 24.55 -8.51
C ALA A 20 -10.30 24.24 -8.73
N LYS A 21 -10.62 22.98 -9.05
CA LYS A 21 -12.02 22.53 -9.18
C LYS A 21 -12.81 22.74 -7.89
N SER A 22 -12.25 22.33 -6.76
CA SER A 22 -12.91 22.48 -5.46
C SER A 22 -13.20 23.93 -5.10
N LEU A 23 -12.23 24.82 -5.28
CA LEU A 23 -12.38 26.24 -4.96
C LEU A 23 -13.44 26.91 -5.86
N LYS A 24 -13.37 26.64 -7.17
CA LYS A 24 -14.31 27.19 -8.15
C LYS A 24 -15.74 26.70 -7.93
N GLU A 25 -15.92 25.39 -7.73
CA GLU A 25 -17.25 24.77 -7.62
C GLU A 25 -17.97 25.16 -6.34
N VAL A 26 -17.25 25.27 -5.23
CA VAL A 26 -17.85 25.50 -3.90
C VAL A 26 -17.88 26.97 -3.50
N LEU A 27 -16.82 27.73 -3.81
CA LEU A 27 -16.68 29.12 -3.37
C LEU A 27 -16.85 30.13 -4.50
N GLY A 28 -16.90 29.70 -5.77
CA GLY A 28 -17.06 30.59 -6.91
C GLY A 28 -15.86 31.52 -7.19
N VAL A 29 -14.73 31.29 -6.54
CA VAL A 29 -13.50 32.10 -6.69
C VAL A 29 -12.74 31.75 -7.96
N SER A 30 -12.07 32.73 -8.55
CA SER A 30 -11.15 32.51 -9.67
C SER A 30 -9.80 32.03 -9.15
N VAL A 31 -9.20 31.07 -9.86
CA VAL A 31 -7.99 30.38 -9.41
C VAL A 31 -6.84 30.68 -10.36
N ALA A 32 -5.78 31.27 -9.84
CA ALA A 32 -4.51 31.45 -10.54
C ALA A 32 -3.52 30.34 -10.15
N GLY A 33 -2.63 29.94 -11.06
CA GLY A 33 -1.60 28.94 -10.78
C GLY A 33 -0.20 29.45 -11.09
N VAL A 34 0.73 29.33 -10.13
CA VAL A 34 2.17 29.52 -10.39
C VAL A 34 2.81 28.18 -10.71
N PHE A 35 3.56 28.12 -11.81
CA PHE A 35 4.27 26.96 -12.30
C PHE A 35 5.78 27.22 -12.24
N HIS A 36 6.54 26.27 -11.69
CA HIS A 36 8.01 26.30 -11.69
C HIS A 36 8.62 25.48 -12.84
N THR A 37 7.77 24.92 -13.71
CA THR A 37 8.18 24.09 -14.84
C THR A 37 7.05 23.98 -15.86
N ARG A 38 7.39 23.73 -17.12
CA ARG A 38 6.38 23.42 -18.14
C ARG A 38 5.69 22.11 -17.78
N HIS A 39 4.39 22.21 -17.52
CA HIS A 39 3.55 21.10 -17.08
C HIS A 39 2.29 21.01 -17.94
N PRO A 40 1.75 19.80 -18.23
CA PRO A 40 0.48 19.63 -18.93
C PRO A 40 -0.70 20.44 -18.39
N TYR A 41 -0.66 20.79 -17.10
CA TYR A 41 -1.76 21.52 -16.45
C TYR A 41 -1.78 23.02 -16.78
N LEU A 42 -0.73 23.54 -17.42
CA LEU A 42 -0.78 24.86 -18.06
C LEU A 42 -1.91 24.94 -19.10
N TYR A 43 -2.26 23.82 -19.74
CA TYR A 43 -3.34 23.78 -20.73
C TYR A 43 -4.72 23.55 -20.12
N SER A 44 -4.82 23.38 -18.80
CA SER A 44 -6.10 23.09 -18.15
C SER A 44 -6.93 24.35 -17.99
N ARG A 45 -8.19 24.29 -18.36
CA ARG A 45 -9.19 25.35 -18.10
C ARG A 45 -9.55 25.54 -16.61
N ALA A 46 -9.00 24.73 -15.70
CA ALA A 46 -9.23 24.86 -14.27
C ALA A 46 -8.63 26.16 -13.69
N PHE A 47 -7.59 26.68 -14.33
CA PHE A 47 -6.95 27.94 -13.96
C PHE A 47 -7.47 29.09 -14.82
N ALA A 48 -7.87 30.19 -14.19
CA ALA A 48 -8.16 31.44 -14.88
C ALA A 48 -6.84 32.04 -15.39
N GLU A 49 -5.88 32.23 -14.49
CA GLU A 49 -4.56 32.81 -14.78
C GLU A 49 -3.41 31.84 -14.51
N ARG A 50 -2.30 32.00 -15.25
CA ARG A 50 -1.14 31.09 -15.18
C ARG A 50 0.16 31.89 -15.27
N ILE A 51 1.03 31.70 -14.29
CA ILE A 51 2.38 32.30 -14.28
C ILE A 51 3.40 31.18 -14.33
N LEU A 52 4.25 31.15 -15.37
CA LEU A 52 5.42 30.28 -15.42
C LEU A 52 6.63 31.06 -14.91
N HIS A 53 7.07 30.77 -13.69
CA HIS A 53 8.21 31.44 -13.07
C HIS A 53 9.51 30.63 -13.26
N PRO A 54 10.66 31.29 -13.49
CA PRO A 54 11.95 30.60 -13.64
C PRO A 54 12.49 29.98 -12.35
N SER A 55 12.11 30.52 -11.18
CA SER A 55 12.50 29.98 -9.88
C SER A 55 12.07 28.53 -9.70
N THR A 56 12.93 27.75 -9.04
CA THR A 56 12.65 26.35 -8.76
C THR A 56 11.95 26.20 -7.42
N ARG A 57 11.08 25.19 -7.27
CA ARG A 57 10.33 24.99 -6.00
C ARG A 57 11.20 24.84 -4.74
N GLY A 58 12.44 24.36 -4.89
CA GLY A 58 13.35 24.12 -3.76
C GLY A 58 14.33 25.25 -3.48
N SER A 59 14.35 26.31 -4.29
CA SER A 59 15.28 27.42 -4.10
C SER A 59 14.75 28.44 -3.10
N SER A 60 15.67 29.17 -2.47
CA SER A 60 15.36 30.15 -1.42
C SER A 60 14.54 31.35 -1.90
N ASP A 61 14.53 31.61 -3.21
CA ASP A 61 13.75 32.66 -3.88
C ASP A 61 12.30 32.24 -4.17
N TRP A 62 11.95 30.95 -4.07
CA TRP A 62 10.61 30.45 -4.40
C TRP A 62 9.47 31.15 -3.64
N PRO A 63 9.54 31.36 -2.31
CA PRO A 63 8.49 32.07 -1.58
C PRO A 63 8.30 33.51 -2.08
N ALA A 64 9.38 34.21 -2.43
CA ALA A 64 9.33 35.57 -2.95
C ALA A 64 8.67 35.62 -4.33
N ALA A 65 9.04 34.69 -5.22
CA ALA A 65 8.44 34.55 -6.54
C ALA A 65 6.91 34.30 -6.46
N VAL A 66 6.48 33.45 -5.53
CA VAL A 66 5.04 33.19 -5.31
C VAL A 66 4.33 34.43 -4.78
N LEU A 67 4.93 35.17 -3.85
CA LEU A 67 4.34 36.40 -3.32
C LEU A 67 4.25 37.49 -4.40
N GLU A 68 5.28 37.64 -5.23
CA GLU A 68 5.26 38.56 -6.37
C GLU A 68 4.13 38.22 -7.35
N ALA A 69 3.99 36.95 -7.70
CA ALA A 69 2.89 36.45 -8.54
C ALA A 69 1.50 36.70 -7.92
N ALA A 70 1.36 36.56 -6.60
CA ALA A 70 0.11 36.85 -5.90
C ALA A 70 -0.24 38.34 -5.96
N LEU A 71 0.75 39.20 -5.76
CA LEU A 71 0.57 40.65 -5.77
C LEU A 71 0.28 41.19 -7.18
N SER A 72 0.94 40.67 -8.20
CA SER A 72 0.73 41.11 -9.60
C SER A 72 -0.68 40.79 -10.11
N LEU A 73 -1.28 39.71 -9.61
CA LEU A 73 -2.64 39.29 -9.94
C LEU A 73 -3.69 39.78 -8.93
N GLY A 74 -3.30 40.53 -7.89
CA GLY A 74 -4.23 40.99 -6.85
C GLY A 74 -4.89 39.86 -6.07
N CYS A 75 -4.21 38.73 -5.88
CA CYS A 75 -4.73 37.58 -5.14
C CYS A 75 -4.84 37.90 -3.64
N PHE A 76 -5.99 37.61 -3.03
CA PHE A 76 -6.17 37.81 -1.58
C PHE A 76 -5.59 36.66 -0.75
N ALA A 77 -5.45 35.47 -1.33
CA ALA A 77 -4.95 34.28 -0.66
C ALA A 77 -4.02 33.42 -1.54
N VAL A 78 -3.09 32.73 -0.88
CA VAL A 78 -2.15 31.76 -1.46
C VAL A 78 -2.31 30.42 -0.77
N ILE A 79 -2.49 29.35 -1.55
CA ILE A 79 -2.54 27.97 -1.03
C ILE A 79 -1.36 27.17 -1.59
N PRO A 80 -0.44 26.66 -0.74
CA PRO A 80 0.62 25.75 -1.18
C PRO A 80 0.07 24.38 -1.58
N VAL A 81 0.61 23.82 -2.67
CA VAL A 81 0.11 22.57 -3.25
C VAL A 81 0.87 21.34 -2.75
N ASP A 82 2.20 21.32 -2.84
CA ASP A 82 3.03 20.18 -2.42
C ASP A 82 3.79 20.47 -1.12
N PHE A 83 4.40 19.43 -0.54
CA PHE A 83 5.09 19.53 0.75
C PHE A 83 6.18 20.60 0.76
N LEU A 84 7.00 20.67 -0.29
CA LEU A 84 8.05 21.69 -0.37
C LEU A 84 7.47 23.11 -0.40
N ASP A 85 6.31 23.30 -1.03
CA ASP A 85 5.60 24.59 -1.02
C ASP A 85 5.09 24.89 0.38
N VAL A 86 4.44 23.93 1.05
CA VAL A 86 3.95 24.10 2.43
C VAL A 86 5.10 24.45 3.37
N PHE A 87 6.20 23.69 3.29
CA PHE A 87 7.38 23.87 4.13
C PHE A 87 8.03 25.25 3.91
N ALA A 88 8.32 25.62 2.66
CA ALA A 88 9.02 26.86 2.34
C ALA A 88 8.15 28.11 2.61
N LEU A 89 6.87 28.08 2.24
CA LEU A 89 5.99 29.24 2.41
C LEU A 89 5.60 29.45 3.88
N SER A 90 5.31 28.39 4.65
CA SER A 90 4.95 28.53 6.06
C SER A 90 6.07 29.13 6.90
N ALA A 91 7.34 28.85 6.56
CA ALA A 91 8.51 29.48 7.16
C ALA A 91 8.57 31.01 6.94
N CYS A 92 7.91 31.51 5.89
CA CYS A 92 7.88 32.92 5.51
C CYS A 92 6.47 33.55 5.62
N SER A 93 5.55 32.92 6.36
CA SER A 93 4.16 33.36 6.55
C SER A 93 4.00 34.86 6.84
N ARG A 94 4.81 35.41 7.75
CA ARG A 94 4.81 36.85 8.10
C ARG A 94 5.05 37.78 6.91
N SER A 95 5.80 37.34 5.90
CA SER A 95 6.06 38.15 4.70
C SER A 95 4.82 38.29 3.81
N PHE A 96 3.99 37.25 3.74
CA PHE A 96 2.71 37.29 3.03
C PHE A 96 1.71 38.21 3.75
N GLU A 97 1.57 38.02 5.07
CA GLU A 97 0.67 38.82 5.92
C GLU A 97 0.98 40.31 5.87
N LYS A 98 2.26 40.70 5.97
CA LYS A 98 2.71 42.10 5.85
C LYS A 98 2.33 42.77 4.53
N ARG A 99 2.08 41.98 3.49
CA ARG A 99 1.70 42.46 2.15
C ARG A 99 0.21 42.31 1.87
N GLY A 100 -0.59 41.94 2.89
CA GLY A 100 -2.04 41.78 2.77
C GLY A 100 -2.47 40.52 2.02
N VAL A 101 -1.58 39.51 1.90
CA VAL A 101 -1.89 38.23 1.25
C VAL A 101 -2.02 37.16 2.32
N LEU A 102 -3.17 36.49 2.40
CA LEU A 102 -3.41 35.41 3.34
C LEU A 102 -2.69 34.12 2.89
N LEU A 103 -1.78 33.60 3.70
CA LEU A 103 -1.19 32.28 3.46
C LEU A 103 -2.04 31.19 4.12
N VAL A 104 -2.64 30.33 3.29
CA VAL A 104 -3.51 29.23 3.74
C VAL A 104 -2.69 27.96 3.94
N ALA A 105 -1.91 27.92 5.01
CA ALA A 105 -1.01 26.82 5.33
C ALA A 105 -0.97 26.53 6.84
N PRO A 106 -0.67 25.28 7.25
CA PRO A 106 -0.38 24.97 8.64
C PRO A 106 0.83 25.78 9.16
N PRO A 107 0.91 26.05 10.48
CA PRO A 107 2.08 26.69 11.07
C PRO A 107 3.38 25.91 10.81
N PHE A 108 4.48 26.62 10.55
CA PHE A 108 5.77 25.99 10.19
C PHE A 108 6.25 24.96 11.23
N SER A 109 6.14 25.29 12.52
CA SER A 109 6.51 24.37 13.61
C SER A 109 5.73 23.05 13.57
N SER A 110 4.42 23.11 13.27
CA SER A 110 3.57 21.94 13.12
C SER A 110 3.94 21.13 11.88
N VAL A 111 4.28 21.78 10.76
CA VAL A 111 4.76 21.10 9.54
C VAL A 111 6.06 20.33 9.81
N VAL A 112 7.02 20.95 10.49
CA VAL A 112 8.30 20.32 10.85
C VAL A 112 8.07 19.13 11.77
N LEU A 113 7.24 19.28 12.81
CA LEU A 113 6.92 18.21 13.74
C LEU A 113 6.25 17.02 13.06
N ALA A 114 5.21 17.26 12.26
CA ALA A 114 4.45 16.19 11.62
C ALA A 114 5.24 15.46 10.53
N SER A 115 6.09 16.16 9.78
CA SER A 115 6.87 15.55 8.69
C SER A 115 8.08 14.73 9.16
N ASP A 116 8.44 14.80 10.45
CA ASP A 116 9.58 14.06 10.99
C ASP A 116 9.25 12.57 11.22
N LYS A 117 9.66 11.74 10.26
CA LYS A 117 9.49 10.27 10.29
C LYS A 117 10.19 9.60 11.48
N ALA A 118 11.24 10.21 12.04
CA ALA A 118 11.95 9.67 13.19
C ALA A 118 11.13 9.81 14.48
N ARG A 119 10.31 10.85 14.59
CA ARG A 119 9.45 11.13 15.76
C ARG A 119 8.08 10.46 15.70
N LEU A 120 7.77 9.75 14.62
CA LEU A 120 6.48 9.09 14.46
C LEU A 120 6.13 8.12 15.62
N PRO A 121 7.07 7.31 16.18
CA PRO A 121 6.78 6.46 17.34
C PRO A 121 6.37 7.26 18.59
N GLU A 122 7.00 8.41 18.83
CA GLU A 122 6.65 9.33 19.91
C GLU A 122 5.24 9.90 19.69
N ILE A 123 4.96 10.41 18.49
CA ILE A 123 3.67 11.01 18.13
C ILE A 123 2.53 9.98 18.22
N SER A 124 2.79 8.71 17.89
CA SER A 124 1.77 7.66 17.82
C SER A 124 1.56 6.89 19.13
N GLN A 125 2.35 7.16 20.17
CA GLN A 125 2.30 6.43 21.43
C GLN A 125 0.88 6.42 22.03
N GLY A 126 0.32 5.24 22.26
CA GLY A 126 -1.06 5.09 22.76
C GLY A 126 -2.18 5.38 21.74
N ILE A 127 -1.86 5.67 20.48
CA ILE A 127 -2.84 5.84 19.38
C ILE A 127 -2.83 4.60 18.48
N ALA A 128 -1.67 4.29 17.90
CA ALA A 128 -1.51 3.19 16.95
C ALA A 128 -0.05 2.71 16.96
N PRO A 129 0.22 1.42 16.69
CA PRO A 129 1.59 0.97 16.49
C PRO A 129 2.21 1.61 15.23
N THR A 130 3.53 1.79 15.25
CA THR A 130 4.34 2.02 14.04
C THR A 130 5.11 0.75 13.72
N PRO A 131 5.49 0.51 12.45
CA PRO A 131 6.42 -0.57 12.15
C PRO A 131 7.72 -0.35 12.93
N ARG A 132 8.33 -1.42 13.48
CA ARG A 132 9.60 -1.27 14.21
C ARG A 132 10.63 -0.65 13.28
N GLN A 133 11.38 0.33 13.81
CA GLN A 133 12.29 1.14 13.01
C GLN A 133 13.48 1.63 13.83
N ILE A 134 14.59 1.89 13.13
CA ILE A 134 15.75 2.59 13.65
C ILE A 134 16.11 3.73 12.69
N VAL A 135 16.72 4.79 13.24
CA VAL A 135 17.31 5.87 12.44
C VAL A 135 18.80 5.59 12.33
N ALA A 136 19.26 5.28 11.12
CA ALA A 136 20.68 5.16 10.84
C ALA A 136 21.29 6.57 10.76
N SER A 137 22.27 6.85 11.61
CA SER A 137 22.99 8.13 11.64
C SER A 137 24.41 7.95 12.16
N GLY A 138 25.29 7.35 11.34
CA GLY A 138 26.66 6.99 11.73
C GLY A 138 26.78 5.65 12.47
N GLY A 139 25.67 5.09 12.96
CA GLY A 139 25.54 3.75 13.55
C GLY A 139 24.27 3.03 13.10
N LEU A 140 24.15 1.75 13.46
CA LEU A 140 23.02 0.87 13.16
C LEU A 140 22.55 0.11 14.42
N GLU A 141 22.65 0.73 15.61
CA GLU A 141 22.20 0.09 16.84
C GLU A 141 20.71 -0.29 16.74
N GLY A 142 20.37 -1.49 17.20
CA GLY A 142 19.01 -2.02 17.17
C GLY A 142 18.59 -2.70 15.86
N LEU A 143 19.43 -2.75 14.82
CA LEU A 143 19.13 -3.46 13.57
C LEU A 143 18.83 -4.96 13.80
N ASP A 144 19.51 -5.58 14.75
CA ASP A 144 19.32 -7.00 15.10
C ASP A 144 17.92 -7.31 15.64
N ALA A 145 17.26 -6.31 16.23
CA ALA A 145 15.89 -6.44 16.75
C ALA A 145 14.81 -6.33 15.65
N LEU A 146 15.15 -5.90 14.43
CA LEU A 146 14.22 -5.81 13.31
C LEU A 146 14.17 -7.12 12.53
N GLU A 147 13.00 -7.54 12.07
CA GLU A 147 12.78 -8.76 11.31
C GLU A 147 12.59 -8.48 9.81
N PRO A 148 13.41 -9.10 8.93
CA PRO A 148 13.22 -9.01 7.50
C PRO A 148 11.84 -9.51 7.03
N PRO A 149 11.31 -8.99 5.90
CA PRO A 149 11.92 -7.98 5.03
C PRO A 149 12.01 -6.59 5.67
N LEU A 150 13.07 -5.86 5.35
CA LEU A 150 13.33 -4.49 5.80
C LEU A 150 13.18 -3.49 4.65
N VAL A 151 12.76 -2.28 4.99
CA VAL A 151 12.64 -1.12 4.10
C VAL A 151 13.66 -0.09 4.53
N VAL A 152 14.53 0.34 3.60
CA VAL A 152 15.42 1.48 3.82
C VAL A 152 14.88 2.67 3.05
N LYS A 153 14.60 3.78 3.75
CA LYS A 153 14.01 4.99 3.16
C LYS A 153 14.63 6.26 3.70
N ASP A 154 14.62 7.30 2.88
CA ASP A 154 15.07 8.64 3.28
C ASP A 154 14.09 9.25 4.30
N LEU A 155 14.59 10.14 5.16
CA LEU A 155 13.75 10.82 6.15
C LEU A 155 12.82 11.89 5.55
N GLY A 156 13.14 12.39 4.35
CA GLY A 156 12.34 13.41 3.67
C GLY A 156 11.07 12.87 2.99
N ASP A 157 10.25 13.80 2.48
CA ASP A 157 8.97 13.54 1.80
C ASP A 157 9.13 12.79 0.47
N ALA A 158 10.23 13.03 -0.26
CA ALA A 158 10.53 12.38 -1.55
C ALA A 158 11.32 11.07 -1.40
N SER A 159 11.00 10.26 -0.38
CA SER A 159 11.77 9.05 -0.07
C SER A 159 11.63 7.97 -1.14
N ARG A 160 12.75 7.36 -1.53
CA ARG A 160 12.75 6.20 -2.44
C ARG A 160 13.01 4.93 -1.63
N PRO A 161 11.96 4.18 -1.24
CA PRO A 161 12.15 2.97 -0.46
C PRO A 161 12.87 1.90 -1.28
N THR A 162 13.79 1.19 -0.64
CA THR A 162 14.38 -0.06 -1.13
C THR A 162 14.07 -1.19 -0.16
N TYR A 163 13.86 -2.40 -0.67
CA TYR A 163 13.44 -3.56 0.09
C TYR A 163 14.59 -4.56 0.22
N HIS A 164 14.69 -5.22 1.38
CA HIS A 164 15.83 -6.06 1.74
C HIS A 164 15.36 -7.31 2.46
N LEU A 165 15.73 -8.49 1.96
CA LEU A 165 15.40 -9.77 2.61
C LEU A 165 16.34 -10.13 3.77
N SER A 166 17.41 -9.35 3.99
CA SER A 166 18.41 -9.60 5.03
C SER A 166 18.77 -8.32 5.77
N ARG A 167 19.21 -8.46 7.03
CA ARG A 167 19.78 -7.36 7.81
C ARG A 167 21.07 -6.83 7.19
N GLU A 168 21.88 -7.72 6.61
CA GLU A 168 23.16 -7.39 5.97
C GLU A 168 22.96 -6.43 4.79
N SER A 169 22.10 -6.79 3.83
CA SER A 169 21.82 -5.94 2.66
C SER A 169 21.17 -4.61 3.06
N ALA A 170 20.31 -4.61 4.08
CA ALA A 170 19.74 -3.39 4.64
C ALA A 170 20.81 -2.49 5.29
N ALA A 171 21.77 -3.08 6.00
CA ALA A 171 22.89 -2.36 6.61
C ALA A 171 23.80 -1.70 5.56
N GLU A 172 24.13 -2.42 4.49
CA GLU A 172 24.91 -1.88 3.36
C GLU A 172 24.22 -0.67 2.74
N GLU A 173 22.94 -0.78 2.43
CA GLU A 173 22.15 0.31 1.88
C GLU A 173 22.04 1.49 2.85
N ALA A 174 21.85 1.22 4.15
CA ALA A 174 21.78 2.27 5.17
C ALA A 174 23.10 3.04 5.28
N ARG A 175 24.26 2.34 5.29
CA ARG A 175 25.59 2.97 5.27
C ARG A 175 25.79 3.81 4.01
N ARG A 176 25.35 3.31 2.85
CA ARG A 176 25.44 4.03 1.57
C ARG A 176 24.64 5.34 1.57
N ARG A 177 23.48 5.37 2.22
CA ARG A 177 22.65 6.58 2.35
C ARG A 177 23.15 7.55 3.44
N GLY A 178 23.90 7.05 4.42
CA GLY A 178 24.30 7.82 5.59
C GLY A 178 23.13 7.98 6.56
N ARG A 179 22.37 9.08 6.45
CA ARG A 179 21.23 9.37 7.32
C ARG A 179 19.92 8.88 6.71
N CYS A 180 19.35 7.80 7.25
CA CYS A 180 18.11 7.19 6.73
C CYS A 180 17.32 6.45 7.81
N LEU A 181 16.13 5.97 7.46
CA LEU A 181 15.30 5.12 8.30
C LEU A 181 15.38 3.67 7.79
N VAL A 182 15.66 2.74 8.69
CA VAL A 182 15.52 1.29 8.45
C VAL A 182 14.31 0.81 9.24
N GLN A 183 13.35 0.20 8.55
CA GLN A 183 12.04 -0.11 9.09
C GLN A 183 11.59 -1.51 8.66
N GLU A 184 10.85 -2.22 9.50
CA GLU A 184 10.22 -3.47 9.09
C GLU A 184 9.17 -3.27 7.99
N PHE A 185 9.16 -4.17 7.02
CA PHE A 185 8.10 -4.19 6.02
C PHE A 185 6.78 -4.62 6.65
N VAL A 186 5.73 -3.82 6.44
CA VAL A 186 4.35 -4.18 6.82
C VAL A 186 3.59 -4.66 5.58
N PRO A 187 3.32 -5.97 5.45
CA PRO A 187 2.47 -6.46 4.38
C PRO A 187 1.03 -5.94 4.58
N GLY A 188 0.27 -5.85 3.50
CA GLY A 188 -1.13 -5.43 3.54
C GLY A 188 -1.42 -4.22 2.67
N VAL A 189 -2.44 -3.45 3.05
CA VAL A 189 -3.05 -2.44 2.17
C VAL A 189 -2.87 -1.04 2.73
N GLY A 190 -2.44 -0.11 1.86
CA GLY A 190 -2.38 1.31 2.20
C GLY A 190 -3.78 1.88 2.39
N ARG A 191 -4.05 2.42 3.58
CA ARG A 191 -5.26 3.19 3.88
C ARG A 191 -4.87 4.53 4.50
N GLY A 192 -5.51 5.61 4.09
CA GLY A 192 -5.21 6.93 4.63
C GLY A 192 -6.43 7.57 5.24
N TYR A 193 -6.22 8.32 6.32
CA TYR A 193 -7.19 9.27 6.86
C TYR A 193 -6.79 10.69 6.44
N TYR A 194 -7.77 11.47 6.01
CA TYR A 194 -7.62 12.80 5.46
C TYR A 194 -8.44 13.77 6.28
N ALA A 195 -7.85 14.92 6.61
CA ALA A 195 -8.56 15.96 7.32
C ALA A 195 -8.18 17.36 6.88
N VAL A 196 -9.13 18.27 7.03
CA VAL A 196 -8.87 19.67 7.37
C VAL A 196 -9.34 19.85 8.81
N ALA A 197 -8.50 20.41 9.67
CA ALA A 197 -8.80 20.61 11.08
C ALA A 197 -8.44 22.02 11.55
N VAL A 198 -8.99 22.43 12.68
CA VAL A 198 -8.60 23.64 13.42
C VAL A 198 -8.47 23.27 14.89
N ASP A 199 -7.30 23.57 15.48
CA ASP A 199 -6.98 23.27 16.89
C ASP A 199 -7.22 21.81 17.29
N GLY A 200 -6.91 20.88 16.38
CA GLY A 200 -7.10 19.44 16.58
C GLY A 200 -8.49 18.93 16.25
N GLU A 201 -9.49 19.81 16.07
CA GLU A 201 -10.85 19.43 15.74
C GLU A 201 -11.06 19.31 14.22
N PRO A 202 -11.46 18.15 13.70
CA PRO A 202 -11.69 17.97 12.27
C PRO A 202 -12.91 18.76 11.78
N LEU A 203 -12.77 19.48 10.66
CA LEU A 203 -13.85 20.18 9.97
C LEU A 203 -14.43 19.36 8.81
N LEU A 204 -13.57 18.58 8.14
CA LEU A 204 -13.94 17.65 7.09
C LEU A 204 -13.00 16.44 7.17
N GLU A 205 -13.54 15.24 7.03
CA GLU A 205 -12.80 13.97 7.14
C GLU A 205 -13.11 13.05 5.96
N PHE A 206 -12.12 12.26 5.54
CA PHE A 206 -12.29 11.22 4.53
C PHE A 206 -11.27 10.11 4.76
N THR A 207 -11.60 8.89 4.35
CA THR A 207 -10.66 7.77 4.39
C THR A 207 -10.57 7.10 3.03
N HIS A 208 -9.44 6.52 2.68
CA HIS A 208 -9.32 5.77 1.43
C HIS A 208 -8.63 4.42 1.63
N GLU A 209 -8.82 3.55 0.65
CA GLU A 209 -8.04 2.33 0.42
C GLU A 209 -7.38 2.41 -0.96
N ARG A 210 -6.10 2.07 -1.03
CA ARG A 210 -5.35 1.98 -2.30
C ARG A 210 -5.64 0.65 -2.98
N LEU A 211 -6.00 0.70 -4.26
CA LEU A 211 -6.30 -0.49 -5.08
C LEU A 211 -5.15 -0.84 -6.03
N VAL A 212 -4.48 0.19 -6.54
CA VAL A 212 -3.30 0.12 -7.39
C VAL A 212 -2.38 1.27 -6.99
N GLU A 213 -1.13 0.96 -6.65
CA GLU A 213 -0.07 1.89 -6.25
C GLU A 213 0.97 2.04 -7.36
N TYR A 214 1.58 3.22 -7.50
CA TYR A 214 2.54 3.60 -8.53
C TYR A 214 3.57 2.51 -8.81
N GLU A 215 4.17 1.97 -7.76
CA GLU A 215 4.98 0.76 -7.82
C GLU A 215 4.22 -0.39 -7.15
N PRO A 216 4.29 -1.62 -7.68
CA PRO A 216 3.53 -2.75 -7.15
C PRO A 216 3.78 -3.08 -5.67
N ALA A 217 4.97 -2.78 -5.12
CA ALA A 217 5.25 -2.96 -3.70
C ALA A 217 4.92 -1.72 -2.83
N GLY A 218 4.50 -0.59 -3.42
CA GLY A 218 4.12 0.60 -2.66
C GLY A 218 4.20 1.92 -3.45
N GLY A 219 3.49 2.94 -2.98
CA GLY A 219 3.65 4.32 -3.45
C GLY A 219 2.34 5.05 -3.68
N ALA A 220 2.39 6.16 -4.39
CA ALA A 220 1.21 6.99 -4.65
C ALA A 220 0.10 6.21 -5.37
N SER A 221 -1.16 6.50 -5.06
CA SER A 221 -2.30 5.81 -5.67
C SER A 221 -2.42 6.10 -7.18
N LEU A 222 -2.65 5.04 -7.94
CA LEU A 222 -3.12 5.05 -9.34
C LEU A 222 -4.54 4.51 -9.49
N ALA A 223 -5.04 3.78 -8.49
CA ALA A 223 -6.48 3.64 -8.24
C ALA A 223 -6.72 3.58 -6.74
N ALA A 224 -7.80 4.22 -6.27
CA ALA A 224 -8.20 4.22 -4.87
C ALA A 224 -9.72 4.32 -4.74
N MET A 225 -10.25 3.94 -3.58
CA MET A 225 -11.67 4.07 -3.26
C MET A 225 -11.90 4.59 -1.84
N GLY A 226 -13.07 5.17 -1.60
CA GLY A 226 -13.47 5.64 -0.27
C GLY A 226 -14.87 6.30 -0.26
N PRO A 227 -15.33 6.76 0.92
CA PRO A 227 -14.74 6.52 2.23
C PRO A 227 -14.71 5.03 2.61
N VAL A 228 -13.64 4.61 3.30
CA VAL A 228 -13.59 3.30 3.98
C VAL A 228 -14.35 3.42 5.29
N LYS A 229 -15.26 2.50 5.57
CA LYS A 229 -16.17 2.57 6.73
C LYS A 229 -15.59 2.01 8.04
N ASP A 230 -14.27 1.89 8.14
CA ASP A 230 -13.60 1.36 9.32
C ASP A 230 -13.43 2.45 10.37
N PRO A 231 -14.14 2.39 11.52
CA PRO A 231 -14.10 3.43 12.53
C PRO A 231 -12.73 3.56 13.21
N ARG A 232 -11.91 2.50 13.19
CA ARG A 232 -10.57 2.52 13.80
C ARG A 232 -9.65 3.51 13.10
N LEU A 233 -9.76 3.62 11.78
CA LEU A 233 -8.96 4.56 11.00
C LEU A 233 -9.33 6.03 11.30
N TYR A 234 -10.62 6.32 11.49
CA TYR A 234 -11.07 7.64 11.94
C TYR A 234 -10.57 7.94 13.37
N ALA A 235 -10.67 6.97 14.28
CA ALA A 235 -10.18 7.14 15.65
C ALA A 235 -8.68 7.45 15.69
N ILE A 236 -7.86 6.74 14.90
CA ILE A 236 -6.43 7.01 14.76
C ILE A 236 -6.20 8.42 14.21
N GLY A 237 -6.91 8.79 13.15
CA GLY A 237 -6.80 10.10 12.52
C GLY A 237 -7.11 11.26 13.48
N ARG A 238 -8.25 11.17 14.18
CA ARG A 238 -8.70 12.17 15.15
C ARG A 238 -7.74 12.31 16.33
N ALA A 239 -7.27 11.19 16.88
CA ALA A 239 -6.31 11.22 17.99
C ALA A 239 -4.98 11.85 17.60
N VAL A 240 -4.51 11.66 16.35
CA VAL A 240 -3.32 12.34 15.82
C VAL A 240 -3.56 13.85 15.73
N LEU A 241 -4.71 14.28 15.20
CA LEU A 241 -5.06 15.70 15.09
C LEU A 241 -5.10 16.38 16.47
N GLU A 242 -5.80 15.77 17.42
CA GLU A 242 -5.92 16.26 18.79
C GLU A 242 -4.55 16.42 19.46
N ARG A 243 -3.71 15.37 19.38
CA ARG A 243 -2.37 15.38 19.96
C ARG A 243 -1.48 16.50 19.41
N LEU A 244 -1.59 16.77 18.12
CA LEU A 244 -0.80 17.82 17.46
C LEU A 244 -1.46 19.19 17.55
N ARG A 245 -2.68 19.30 18.12
CA ARG A 245 -3.55 20.48 18.02
C ARG A 245 -3.57 21.03 16.59
N TRP A 246 -3.80 20.12 15.65
CA TRP A 246 -3.53 20.38 14.24
C TRP A 246 -4.46 21.45 13.65
N THR A 247 -3.89 22.39 12.91
CA THR A 247 -4.62 23.37 12.09
C THR A 247 -4.16 23.29 10.64
N GLY A 248 -5.12 23.13 9.73
CA GLY A 248 -4.89 22.99 8.29
C GLY A 248 -5.11 21.57 7.78
N GLN A 249 -4.58 21.26 6.60
CA GLN A 249 -4.72 19.97 5.93
C GLN A 249 -3.68 18.95 6.42
N LEU A 250 -4.13 17.72 6.66
CA LEU A 250 -3.27 16.60 7.03
C LEU A 250 -3.76 15.30 6.39
N MET A 251 -2.81 14.49 5.93
CA MET A 251 -3.04 13.07 5.69
C MET A 251 -2.28 12.25 6.73
N VAL A 252 -2.98 11.32 7.38
CA VAL A 252 -2.43 10.28 8.24
C VAL A 252 -2.34 9.01 7.39
N GLU A 253 -1.12 8.58 7.03
CA GLU A 253 -0.89 7.39 6.21
C GLU A 253 -0.73 6.16 7.09
N THR A 254 -1.55 5.14 6.82
CA THR A 254 -1.51 3.87 7.54
C THR A 254 -1.39 2.69 6.57
N ARG A 255 -0.91 1.56 7.09
CA ARG A 255 -1.04 0.26 6.42
C ARG A 255 -1.85 -0.66 7.31
N LEU A 256 -2.90 -1.23 6.75
CA LEU A 256 -3.69 -2.27 7.40
C LEU A 256 -3.04 -3.62 7.12
N ASP A 257 -2.59 -4.27 8.18
CA ASP A 257 -2.22 -5.67 8.14
C ASP A 257 -3.50 -6.51 8.10
N LEU A 258 -3.70 -7.24 7.00
CA LEU A 258 -4.90 -8.05 6.75
C LEU A 258 -4.95 -9.32 7.61
N GLU A 259 -3.84 -9.72 8.22
CA GLU A 259 -3.76 -10.90 9.09
C GLU A 259 -4.21 -10.57 10.50
N THR A 260 -3.71 -9.45 11.04
CA THR A 260 -3.96 -9.04 12.42
C THR A 260 -5.11 -8.04 12.55
N GLY A 261 -5.49 -7.39 11.46
CA GLY A 261 -6.40 -6.23 11.47
C GLY A 261 -5.78 -4.98 12.11
N ALA A 262 -4.47 -4.98 12.39
CA ALA A 262 -3.79 -3.85 12.98
C ALA A 262 -3.49 -2.78 11.92
N TYR A 263 -3.74 -1.53 12.28
CA TYR A 263 -3.29 -0.38 11.54
C TYR A 263 -1.91 0.05 12.03
N TYR A 264 -0.93 0.02 11.14
CA TYR A 264 0.39 0.59 11.39
C TYR A 264 0.44 2.02 10.84
N LEU A 265 0.76 2.98 11.70
CA LEU A 265 1.00 4.36 11.27
C LEU A 265 2.36 4.42 10.55
N VAL A 266 2.37 4.91 9.31
CA VAL A 266 3.57 4.89 8.44
C VAL A 266 4.18 6.27 8.27
N GLU A 267 3.36 7.30 8.09
CA GLU A 267 3.79 8.69 7.95
C GLU A 267 2.64 9.68 8.15
N LEU A 268 2.98 10.92 8.50
CA LEU A 268 2.08 12.06 8.46
C LEU A 268 2.49 12.99 7.32
N ASN A 269 1.50 13.45 6.58
CA ASN A 269 1.67 14.25 5.37
C ASN A 269 1.01 15.62 5.60
N PRO A 270 1.74 16.65 6.05
CA PRO A 270 1.21 17.99 6.34
C PRO A 270 1.01 18.80 5.04
N LYS A 271 0.25 18.24 4.09
CA LYS A 271 -0.02 18.76 2.76
C LYS A 271 -1.27 18.07 2.20
N PHE A 272 -1.79 18.60 1.08
CA PHE A 272 -2.74 17.82 0.30
C PHE A 272 -2.06 16.57 -0.27
N TRP A 273 -2.79 15.45 -0.21
CA TRP A 273 -2.33 14.14 -0.65
C TRP A 273 -2.42 13.97 -2.16
N GLY A 274 -1.62 13.06 -2.71
CA GLY A 274 -1.56 12.83 -4.16
C GLY A 274 -2.90 12.38 -4.76
N SER A 275 -3.74 11.74 -3.97
CA SER A 275 -5.05 11.22 -4.39
C SER A 275 -6.20 12.20 -4.17
N LEU A 276 -5.95 13.52 -4.05
CA LEU A 276 -6.98 14.52 -3.76
C LEU A 276 -8.16 14.53 -4.76
N ASP A 277 -7.94 14.12 -6.01
CA ASP A 277 -9.02 13.96 -6.99
C ASP A 277 -10.12 13.01 -6.49
N LEU A 278 -9.77 11.95 -5.75
CA LEU A 278 -10.74 10.99 -5.21
C LEU A 278 -11.78 11.69 -4.32
N PRO A 279 -11.43 12.26 -3.15
CA PRO A 279 -12.41 12.89 -2.28
C PRO A 279 -13.14 14.05 -2.96
N VAL A 280 -12.45 14.90 -3.73
CA VAL A 280 -13.09 16.04 -4.42
C VAL A 280 -14.13 15.54 -5.43
N SER A 281 -13.83 14.51 -6.21
CA SER A 281 -14.80 13.92 -7.15
C SER A 281 -16.00 13.25 -6.49
N LEU A 282 -15.89 12.96 -5.19
CA LEU A 282 -16.94 12.39 -4.35
C LEU A 282 -17.66 13.46 -3.50
N GLY A 283 -17.36 14.75 -3.69
CA GLY A 283 -18.00 15.87 -3.00
C GLY A 283 -17.30 16.31 -1.70
N TYR A 284 -16.17 15.71 -1.33
CA TYR A 284 -15.37 16.11 -0.17
C TYR A 284 -14.38 17.21 -0.58
N HIS A 285 -14.83 18.45 -0.54
CA HIS A 285 -14.13 19.63 -1.05
C HIS A 285 -13.16 20.25 -0.02
N PHE A 286 -12.13 19.48 0.38
CA PHE A 286 -11.13 19.92 1.36
C PHE A 286 -10.49 21.29 1.08
N PRO A 287 -10.08 21.63 -0.17
CA PRO A 287 -9.47 22.93 -0.46
C PRO A 287 -10.42 24.11 -0.19
N ALA A 288 -11.72 23.96 -0.45
CA ALA A 288 -12.71 24.98 -0.17
C ALA A 288 -12.94 25.15 1.33
N VAL A 289 -13.12 24.04 2.07
CA VAL A 289 -13.28 24.06 3.53
C VAL A 289 -12.04 24.65 4.21
N LEU A 290 -10.84 24.36 3.71
CA LEU A 290 -9.60 24.94 4.22
C LEU A 290 -9.55 26.46 4.02
N LEU A 291 -9.83 26.95 2.81
CA LEU A 291 -9.84 28.39 2.54
C LEU A 291 -10.88 29.10 3.39
N GLU A 292 -12.09 28.55 3.47
CA GLU A 292 -13.18 29.07 4.29
C GLU A 292 -12.78 29.18 5.77
N ALA A 293 -12.10 28.17 6.31
CA ALA A 293 -11.64 28.16 7.69
C ALA A 293 -10.62 29.27 7.99
N PHE A 294 -9.73 29.56 7.04
CA PHE A 294 -8.72 30.62 7.19
C PHE A 294 -9.28 32.02 6.97
N VAL A 295 -10.31 32.17 6.11
CA VAL A 295 -10.90 33.47 5.78
C VAL A 295 -11.99 33.88 6.77
N ARG A 296 -12.87 32.93 7.15
CA ARG A 296 -14.09 33.21 7.95
C ARG A 296 -14.13 32.46 9.28
N GLY A 297 -13.14 31.62 9.57
CA GLY A 297 -13.04 30.87 10.81
C GLY A 297 -13.68 29.47 10.75
N ALA A 298 -13.42 28.68 11.79
CA ALA A 298 -13.80 27.26 11.85
C ALA A 298 -15.31 27.04 11.72
N GLU A 299 -16.14 27.90 12.30
CA GLU A 299 -17.60 27.70 12.31
C GLU A 299 -18.21 27.82 10.90
N SER A 300 -17.83 28.87 10.15
CA SER A 300 -18.25 29.03 8.76
C SER A 300 -17.83 27.83 7.91
N ALA A 301 -16.62 27.31 8.15
CA ALA A 301 -16.12 26.13 7.46
C ALA A 301 -16.87 24.84 7.84
N ARG A 302 -17.32 24.67 9.09
CA ARG A 302 -18.18 23.54 9.50
C ARG A 302 -19.54 23.61 8.80
N GLU A 303 -20.14 24.78 8.77
CA GLU A 303 -21.40 24.98 8.06
C GLU A 303 -21.26 24.68 6.56
N LEU A 304 -20.16 25.11 5.94
CA LEU A 304 -19.87 24.79 4.55
C LEU A 304 -19.74 23.27 4.35
N ALA A 305 -18.93 22.61 5.19
CA ALA A 305 -18.72 21.16 5.12
C ALA A 305 -20.02 20.37 5.27
N ALA A 306 -20.92 20.80 6.18
CA ALA A 306 -22.21 20.17 6.41
C ALA A 306 -23.18 20.25 5.21
N ARG A 307 -23.01 21.26 4.34
CA ARG A 307 -23.84 21.44 3.13
C ARG A 307 -23.33 20.67 1.91
N LEU A 308 -22.13 20.09 1.97
CA LEU A 308 -21.54 19.37 0.85
C LEU A 308 -22.32 18.08 0.55
N ARG A 309 -22.59 17.83 -0.73
CA ARG A 309 -23.19 16.57 -1.19
C ARG A 309 -22.12 15.53 -1.44
N VAL A 310 -21.96 14.63 -0.48
CA VAL A 310 -20.92 13.59 -0.51
C VAL A 310 -21.44 12.22 -0.96
N ARG A 311 -20.54 11.38 -1.50
CA ARG A 311 -20.84 10.00 -1.92
C ARG A 311 -19.67 9.05 -1.70
N GLU A 312 -19.92 7.75 -1.91
CA GLU A 312 -18.89 6.71 -1.96
C GLU A 312 -18.54 6.39 -3.41
N GLY A 313 -17.30 5.96 -3.65
CA GLY A 313 -16.86 5.56 -4.98
C GLY A 313 -15.35 5.41 -5.08
N GLY A 314 -14.86 5.40 -6.31
CA GLY A 314 -13.44 5.30 -6.60
C GLY A 314 -12.92 6.30 -7.61
N PHE A 315 -11.61 6.37 -7.73
CA PHE A 315 -10.93 7.18 -8.72
C PHE A 315 -9.81 6.34 -9.36
N SER A 316 -9.71 6.41 -10.68
CA SER A 316 -8.68 5.73 -11.47
C SER A 316 -7.88 6.76 -12.27
N TRP A 317 -6.58 6.86 -12.00
CA TRP A 317 -5.67 7.75 -12.73
C TRP A 317 -5.13 7.01 -13.96
N VAL A 318 -5.95 6.94 -15.01
CA VAL A 318 -5.68 6.20 -16.25
C VAL A 318 -4.55 6.86 -17.03
N LEU A 319 -4.53 8.19 -17.16
CA LEU A 319 -3.48 8.90 -17.90
C LEU A 319 -2.13 8.76 -17.19
N ASP A 320 -2.09 8.92 -15.87
CA ASP A 320 -0.88 8.63 -15.09
C ASP A 320 -0.51 7.13 -15.15
N GLY A 321 -1.49 6.26 -15.37
CA GLY A 321 -1.34 4.81 -15.49
C GLY A 321 -0.57 4.35 -16.74
N PHE A 322 -0.41 5.20 -17.77
CA PHE A 322 0.32 4.84 -19.00
C PHE A 322 1.78 4.40 -18.73
N ARG A 323 2.37 4.80 -17.61
CA ARG A 323 3.68 4.30 -17.17
C ARG A 323 3.74 2.78 -17.05
N TYR A 324 2.61 2.11 -16.83
CA TYR A 324 2.57 0.65 -16.76
C TYR A 324 2.76 -0.05 -18.10
N LEU A 325 2.66 0.65 -19.24
CA LEU A 325 2.92 0.06 -20.55
C LEU A 325 4.32 -0.59 -20.65
N VAL A 326 5.29 -0.04 -19.93
CA VAL A 326 6.68 -0.54 -19.92
C VAL A 326 7.04 -1.30 -18.63
N LYS A 327 6.07 -1.51 -17.73
CA LYS A 327 6.26 -2.19 -16.43
C LYS A 327 5.39 -3.45 -16.34
N VAL A 328 4.07 -3.25 -16.25
CA VAL A 328 3.05 -4.28 -16.06
C VAL A 328 1.79 -3.87 -16.86
N PRO A 329 1.71 -4.14 -18.17
CA PRO A 329 0.62 -3.65 -19.02
C PRO A 329 -0.79 -4.06 -18.54
N ALA A 330 -0.91 -5.23 -17.90
CA ALA A 330 -2.16 -5.69 -17.30
C ALA A 330 -2.71 -4.72 -16.24
N ALA A 331 -1.83 -4.01 -15.51
CA ALA A 331 -2.23 -3.00 -14.53
C ALA A 331 -2.89 -1.79 -15.20
N LEU A 332 -2.40 -1.32 -16.36
CA LEU A 332 -3.08 -0.29 -17.15
C LEU A 332 -4.47 -0.75 -17.59
N GLY A 333 -4.59 -1.99 -18.06
CA GLY A 333 -5.89 -2.57 -18.43
C GLY A 333 -6.86 -2.64 -17.23
N ARG A 334 -6.35 -2.85 -16.02
CA ARG A 334 -7.15 -2.77 -14.78
C ARG A 334 -7.58 -1.32 -14.49
N LEU A 335 -6.68 -0.35 -14.61
CA LEU A 335 -6.99 1.07 -14.41
C LEU A 335 -8.06 1.57 -15.39
N ALA A 336 -7.94 1.23 -16.67
CA ALA A 336 -8.92 1.57 -17.69
C ALA A 336 -10.30 0.97 -17.38
N ARG A 337 -10.35 -0.33 -17.02
CA ARG A 337 -11.59 -1.01 -16.60
C ARG A 337 -12.24 -0.35 -15.39
N LEU A 338 -11.45 0.09 -14.41
CA LEU A 338 -11.98 0.87 -13.27
C LEU A 338 -12.48 2.24 -13.74
N GLY A 339 -11.74 2.94 -14.58
CA GLY A 339 -12.07 4.30 -15.04
C GLY A 339 -13.38 4.43 -15.82
N VAL A 340 -13.88 3.34 -16.40
CA VAL A 340 -15.18 3.30 -17.13
C VAL A 340 -16.35 2.82 -16.27
N ARG A 341 -16.10 2.32 -15.04
CA ARG A 341 -17.17 1.90 -14.13
C ARG A 341 -17.92 3.12 -13.58
N ARG A 342 -19.24 2.99 -13.40
CA ARG A 342 -20.13 4.09 -12.97
C ARG A 342 -19.75 4.66 -11.61
N GLU A 343 -19.30 3.79 -10.71
CA GLU A 343 -18.88 4.11 -9.33
C GLU A 343 -17.52 4.82 -9.28
N TYR A 344 -16.83 4.91 -10.41
CA TYR A 344 -15.49 5.48 -10.51
C TYR A 344 -15.50 6.79 -11.31
N ARG A 345 -14.50 7.61 -11.00
CA ARG A 345 -14.10 8.78 -11.79
C ARG A 345 -12.68 8.56 -12.30
N SER A 346 -12.25 9.36 -13.27
CA SER A 346 -10.89 9.26 -13.80
C SER A 346 -10.30 10.62 -14.17
N ASP A 347 -9.00 10.64 -14.37
CA ASP A 347 -8.24 11.80 -14.86
C ASP A 347 -8.45 12.08 -16.36
N VAL A 348 -9.21 11.23 -17.06
CA VAL A 348 -9.68 11.45 -18.44
C VAL A 348 -10.92 12.35 -18.42
N ASP A 349 -10.68 13.66 -18.35
CA ASP A 349 -11.73 14.68 -18.29
C ASP A 349 -12.05 15.18 -19.70
N LEU A 350 -13.14 14.67 -20.29
CA LEU A 350 -13.55 15.01 -21.65
C LEU A 350 -13.85 16.49 -21.85
N LEU A 351 -14.15 17.21 -20.78
CA LEU A 351 -14.43 18.63 -20.86
C LEU A 351 -13.15 19.47 -20.84
N ASP A 352 -11.98 18.89 -20.57
CA ASP A 352 -10.67 19.57 -20.56
C ASP A 352 -9.68 18.89 -21.54
N PRO A 353 -10.02 18.84 -22.84
CA PRO A 353 -9.33 18.02 -23.83
C PRO A 353 -7.86 18.45 -24.06
N ALA A 354 -7.57 19.75 -23.99
CA ALA A 354 -6.21 20.27 -24.17
C ALA A 354 -5.25 19.74 -23.10
N ARG A 355 -5.68 19.75 -21.83
CA ARG A 355 -4.90 19.15 -20.73
C ARG A 355 -4.80 17.63 -20.85
N VAL A 356 -5.88 16.94 -21.23
CA VAL A 356 -5.84 15.48 -21.42
C VAL A 356 -4.82 15.11 -22.50
N ALA A 357 -4.84 15.77 -23.65
CA ALA A 357 -3.87 15.56 -24.73
C ALA A 357 -2.44 15.85 -24.28
N ALA A 358 -2.20 16.97 -23.58
CA ALA A 358 -0.89 17.33 -23.07
C ALA A 358 -0.37 16.32 -22.02
N GLN A 359 -1.25 15.83 -21.14
CA GLN A 359 -0.89 14.86 -20.10
C GLN A 359 -0.57 13.50 -20.72
N LEU A 360 -1.35 13.05 -21.71
CA LEU A 360 -1.07 11.83 -22.46
C LEU A 360 0.27 11.93 -23.21
N ALA A 361 0.52 13.02 -23.93
CA ALA A 361 1.81 13.25 -24.61
C ALA A 361 2.99 13.24 -23.62
N ARG A 362 2.80 13.82 -22.42
CA ARG A 362 3.80 13.78 -21.35
C ARG A 362 4.01 12.36 -20.80
N ALA A 363 2.96 11.57 -20.67
CA ALA A 363 3.06 10.18 -20.21
C ALA A 363 3.82 9.32 -21.24
N LEU A 364 3.49 9.45 -22.52
CA LEU A 364 4.14 8.74 -23.63
C LEU A 364 5.62 9.12 -23.77
N SER A 365 5.94 10.42 -23.71
CA SER A 365 7.35 10.89 -23.78
C SER A 365 8.22 10.42 -22.61
N ARG A 366 7.62 9.99 -21.49
CA ARG A 366 8.35 9.49 -20.31
C ARG A 366 8.50 7.97 -20.26
N LEU A 367 7.97 7.22 -21.23
CA LEU A 367 8.02 5.76 -21.21
C LEU A 367 9.44 5.20 -21.16
N SER A 368 10.39 5.77 -21.90
CA SER A 368 11.79 5.32 -21.84
C SER A 368 12.40 5.48 -20.44
N ALA A 369 12.19 6.64 -19.81
CA ALA A 369 12.68 6.88 -18.44
C ALA A 369 11.96 5.98 -17.40
N GLU A 370 10.67 5.70 -17.58
CA GLU A 370 9.95 4.77 -16.71
C GLU A 370 10.44 3.32 -16.89
N ARG A 371 10.81 2.93 -18.12
CA ARG A 371 11.43 1.63 -18.41
C ARG A 371 12.78 1.50 -17.73
N GLU A 372 13.65 2.50 -17.84
CA GLU A 372 14.97 2.51 -17.18
C GLU A 372 14.83 2.41 -15.67
N ARG A 373 13.90 3.17 -15.06
CA ARG A 373 13.61 3.08 -13.62
C ARG A 373 13.13 1.69 -13.21
N TRP A 374 12.26 1.08 -14.02
CA TRP A 374 11.77 -0.26 -13.77
C TRP A 374 12.87 -1.30 -13.85
N VAL A 375 13.72 -1.25 -14.88
CA VAL A 375 14.89 -2.11 -15.01
C VAL A 375 15.81 -1.94 -13.80
N SER A 376 16.17 -0.71 -13.42
CA SER A 376 17.01 -0.45 -12.25
C SER A 376 16.44 -1.04 -10.96
N ARG A 377 15.11 -1.02 -10.78
CA ARG A 377 14.44 -1.68 -9.64
C ARG A 377 14.55 -3.20 -9.67
N LEU A 378 14.35 -3.80 -10.83
CA LEU A 378 14.56 -5.25 -11.00
C LEU A 378 16.02 -5.64 -10.79
N GLU A 379 16.96 -4.78 -11.17
CA GLU A 379 18.38 -4.97 -10.90
C GLU A 379 18.69 -4.90 -9.40
N ALA A 380 18.12 -3.94 -8.68
CA ALA A 380 18.22 -3.87 -7.22
C ALA A 380 17.64 -5.13 -6.54
N ALA A 381 16.57 -5.70 -7.09
CA ALA A 381 16.00 -6.96 -6.60
C ALA A 381 16.91 -8.18 -6.82
N ARG A 382 17.91 -8.13 -7.72
CA ARG A 382 18.85 -9.26 -7.96
C ARG A 382 19.59 -9.67 -6.69
N GLY A 383 19.96 -8.71 -5.84
CA GLY A 383 20.60 -9.00 -4.54
C GLY A 383 19.68 -9.85 -3.65
N ASN A 384 18.42 -9.43 -3.52
CA ASN A 384 17.42 -10.18 -2.77
C ASN A 384 17.14 -11.55 -3.38
N LEU A 385 17.06 -11.66 -4.72
CA LEU A 385 16.85 -12.95 -5.39
C LEU A 385 18.03 -13.92 -5.18
N ARG A 386 19.26 -13.43 -5.15
CA ARG A 386 20.44 -14.24 -4.80
C ARG A 386 20.37 -14.72 -3.36
N HIS A 387 20.03 -13.82 -2.44
CA HIS A 387 19.83 -14.17 -1.03
C HIS A 387 18.72 -15.23 -0.87
N TRP A 388 17.58 -15.03 -1.55
CA TRP A 388 16.50 -16.00 -1.61
C TRP A 388 16.94 -17.35 -2.19
N ALA A 389 17.71 -17.35 -3.28
CA ALA A 389 18.22 -18.59 -3.87
C ALA A 389 19.17 -19.33 -2.92
N ALA A 390 19.98 -18.61 -2.14
CA ALA A 390 20.82 -19.18 -1.10
C ALA A 390 19.98 -19.78 0.04
N MET A 391 18.92 -19.10 0.48
CA MET A 391 17.96 -19.64 1.45
C MET A 391 17.32 -20.93 0.94
N LEU A 392 16.82 -20.92 -0.31
CA LEU A 392 16.22 -22.10 -0.94
C LEU A 392 17.23 -23.25 -1.03
N HIS A 393 18.44 -22.99 -1.53
CA HIS A 393 19.48 -24.00 -1.61
C HIS A 393 19.78 -24.61 -0.22
N SER A 394 19.91 -23.78 0.82
CA SER A 394 20.13 -24.24 2.19
C SER A 394 18.98 -25.12 2.71
N ALA A 395 17.73 -24.74 2.42
CA ALA A 395 16.56 -25.55 2.75
C ALA A 395 16.58 -26.89 2.00
N LEU A 396 16.79 -26.88 0.68
CA LEU A 396 16.84 -28.11 -0.12
C LEU A 396 18.07 -28.98 0.20
N ALA A 397 19.13 -28.39 0.75
CA ALA A 397 20.32 -29.10 1.23
C ALA A 397 20.12 -29.80 2.58
N ARG A 398 18.94 -29.72 3.21
CA ARG A 398 18.59 -30.56 4.36
C ARG A 398 18.29 -32.01 3.91
N GLN A 399 18.41 -32.96 4.85
CA GLN A 399 18.10 -34.36 4.59
C GLN A 399 16.59 -34.54 4.49
N GLU A 400 15.85 -34.02 5.47
CA GLU A 400 14.40 -33.93 5.41
C GLU A 400 13.98 -32.61 4.75
N ARG A 401 13.18 -32.72 3.68
CA ARG A 401 12.58 -31.59 2.99
C ARG A 401 11.06 -31.67 3.15
N ALA A 402 10.45 -30.55 3.53
CA ALA A 402 9.01 -30.44 3.62
C ALA A 402 8.52 -29.29 2.75
N LEU A 403 7.45 -29.55 2.00
CA LEU A 403 6.80 -28.59 1.14
C LEU A 403 5.44 -28.26 1.72
N LEU A 404 5.26 -26.99 2.07
CA LEU A 404 4.02 -26.45 2.61
C LEU A 404 3.27 -25.82 1.44
N LEU A 405 2.04 -26.26 1.20
CA LEU A 405 1.19 -25.74 0.13
C LEU A 405 -0.03 -25.05 0.76
N ASP A 406 -0.30 -23.82 0.36
CA ASP A 406 -1.66 -23.30 0.55
C ASP A 406 -2.67 -24.14 -0.25
N LEU A 407 -3.92 -24.14 0.19
CA LEU A 407 -4.98 -24.84 -0.53
C LEU A 407 -5.54 -23.97 -1.66
N ASP A 408 -6.18 -22.87 -1.28
CA ASP A 408 -6.83 -21.95 -2.21
C ASP A 408 -5.80 -21.03 -2.89
N GLY A 409 -5.87 -20.89 -4.21
CA GLY A 409 -4.93 -20.14 -5.04
C GLY A 409 -3.62 -20.88 -5.40
N VAL A 410 -3.34 -22.04 -4.79
CA VAL A 410 -2.14 -22.85 -5.06
C VAL A 410 -2.50 -24.25 -5.54
N VAL A 411 -3.26 -25.03 -4.76
CA VAL A 411 -3.66 -26.40 -5.10
C VAL A 411 -4.93 -26.39 -5.94
N VAL A 412 -5.91 -25.58 -5.53
CA VAL A 412 -7.17 -25.34 -6.24
C VAL A 412 -7.53 -23.85 -6.17
N ASP A 413 -8.42 -23.39 -7.05
CA ASP A 413 -9.10 -22.09 -6.91
C ASP A 413 -10.54 -22.36 -6.44
N LEU A 414 -10.78 -22.13 -5.14
CA LEU A 414 -12.07 -22.35 -4.50
C LEU A 414 -13.04 -21.22 -4.88
N LYS A 415 -14.06 -21.56 -5.67
CA LYS A 415 -15.10 -20.62 -6.11
C LYS A 415 -16.17 -20.37 -5.04
N VAL A 416 -15.73 -19.99 -3.84
CA VAL A 416 -16.62 -19.71 -2.69
C VAL A 416 -17.49 -18.47 -2.96
N ASP A 417 -18.77 -18.56 -2.62
CA ASP A 417 -19.65 -17.37 -2.60
C ASP A 417 -19.35 -16.52 -1.35
N TRP A 418 -18.27 -15.73 -1.44
CA TRP A 418 -17.85 -14.85 -0.37
C TRP A 418 -18.89 -13.78 -0.01
N ARG A 419 -19.76 -13.38 -0.96
CA ARG A 419 -20.80 -12.40 -0.68
C ARG A 419 -21.85 -13.00 0.25
N ALA A 420 -22.28 -14.23 -0.01
CA ALA A 420 -23.21 -14.95 0.86
C ALA A 420 -22.58 -15.26 2.23
N ALA A 421 -21.33 -15.73 2.25
CA ALA A 421 -20.60 -16.04 3.48
C ALA A 421 -20.44 -14.80 4.39
N TYR A 422 -20.01 -13.66 3.83
CA TYR A 422 -19.93 -12.40 4.58
C TYR A 422 -21.30 -11.93 5.05
N GLY A 423 -22.33 -12.05 4.20
CA GLY A 423 -23.70 -11.74 4.57
C GLY A 423 -24.19 -12.57 5.77
N ALA A 424 -23.86 -13.86 5.82
CA ALA A 424 -24.21 -14.73 6.94
C ALA A 424 -23.47 -14.32 8.23
N LEU A 425 -22.14 -14.14 8.17
CA LEU A 425 -21.36 -13.73 9.35
C LEU A 425 -21.80 -12.39 9.93
N VAL A 426 -22.14 -11.43 9.07
CA VAL A 426 -22.63 -10.11 9.51
C VAL A 426 -24.02 -10.22 10.14
N ARG A 427 -24.94 -11.00 9.55
CA ARG A 427 -26.30 -11.18 10.09
C ARG A 427 -26.27 -11.85 11.47
N GLU A 428 -25.42 -12.84 11.65
CA GLU A 428 -25.28 -13.57 12.93
C GLU A 428 -24.38 -12.84 13.95
N GLY A 429 -23.85 -11.65 13.62
CA GLY A 429 -23.07 -10.82 14.55
C GLY A 429 -21.65 -11.34 14.84
N TYR A 430 -21.07 -12.15 13.95
CA TYR A 430 -19.67 -12.61 14.08
C TYR A 430 -18.67 -11.62 13.44
N MET A 431 -19.12 -10.82 12.48
CA MET A 431 -18.28 -9.94 11.67
C MET A 431 -18.91 -8.55 11.52
N HIS A 432 -18.11 -7.50 11.63
CA HIS A 432 -18.57 -6.14 11.30
C HIS A 432 -18.57 -5.92 9.78
N LYS A 433 -19.47 -5.05 9.29
CA LYS A 433 -19.59 -4.74 7.84
C LYS A 433 -18.32 -4.16 7.21
N TRP A 434 -17.43 -3.60 8.02
CA TRP A 434 -16.17 -2.98 7.58
C TRP A 434 -14.95 -3.90 7.74
N GLU A 435 -15.08 -5.02 8.45
CA GLU A 435 -13.98 -5.99 8.65
C GLU A 435 -13.73 -6.80 7.39
N LYS A 436 -12.53 -7.37 7.28
CA LYS A 436 -12.26 -8.52 6.41
C LYS A 436 -12.39 -9.81 7.22
N LEU A 437 -12.57 -10.94 6.53
CA LEU A 437 -12.76 -12.23 7.19
C LEU A 437 -11.61 -12.61 8.12
N ALA A 438 -10.37 -12.46 7.66
CA ALA A 438 -9.18 -12.78 8.45
C ALA A 438 -9.13 -11.94 9.74
N GLU A 439 -9.48 -10.65 9.65
CA GLU A 439 -9.56 -9.76 10.82
C GLU A 439 -10.63 -10.20 11.82
N ALA A 440 -11.84 -10.53 11.32
CA ALA A 440 -12.93 -11.00 12.17
C ALA A 440 -12.56 -12.31 12.87
N PHE A 441 -11.93 -13.23 12.15
CA PHE A 441 -11.47 -14.51 12.69
C PHE A 441 -10.37 -14.32 13.74
N GLU A 442 -9.39 -13.45 13.49
CA GLU A 442 -8.35 -13.14 14.47
C GLU A 442 -8.93 -12.49 15.73
N ARG A 443 -9.85 -11.53 15.57
CA ARG A 443 -10.56 -10.90 16.69
C ARG A 443 -11.31 -11.94 17.51
N LEU A 444 -12.11 -12.79 16.88
CA LEU A 444 -12.87 -13.84 17.56
C LEU A 444 -11.95 -14.84 18.23
N TRP A 445 -10.89 -15.30 17.56
CA TRP A 445 -9.93 -16.25 18.13
C TRP A 445 -9.30 -15.73 19.43
N ARG A 446 -8.98 -14.43 19.49
CA ARG A 446 -8.39 -13.78 20.66
C ARG A 446 -9.39 -13.49 21.78
N SER A 447 -10.66 -13.23 21.44
CA SER A 447 -11.67 -12.77 22.40
C SER A 447 -12.62 -13.88 22.87
N ASP A 448 -13.06 -14.75 21.98
CA ASP A 448 -14.04 -15.81 22.24
C ASP A 448 -13.88 -16.97 21.24
N LYS A 449 -13.17 -18.02 21.68
CA LYS A 449 -12.89 -19.21 20.86
C LYS A 449 -14.15 -20.01 20.50
N THR A 450 -15.22 -19.91 21.28
CA THR A 450 -16.50 -20.57 20.99
C THR A 450 -17.17 -19.89 19.81
N ARG A 451 -17.30 -18.55 19.86
CA ARG A 451 -17.82 -17.75 18.74
C ARG A 451 -16.95 -17.88 17.48
N TYR A 452 -15.63 -17.98 17.64
CA TYR A 452 -14.73 -18.29 16.53
C TYR A 452 -15.11 -19.62 15.86
N ALA A 453 -15.30 -20.69 16.65
CA ALA A 453 -15.65 -22.00 16.10
C ALA A 453 -17.00 -21.97 15.36
N GLU A 454 -18.00 -21.27 15.90
CA GLU A 454 -19.30 -21.08 15.25
C GLU A 454 -19.18 -20.31 13.93
N ALA A 455 -18.46 -19.19 13.93
CA ALA A 455 -18.18 -18.42 12.72
C ALA A 455 -17.41 -19.24 11.67
N SER A 456 -16.43 -20.03 12.10
CA SER A 456 -15.64 -20.92 11.24
C SER A 456 -16.54 -21.97 10.57
N ARG A 457 -17.48 -22.57 11.30
CA ARG A 457 -18.45 -23.54 10.75
C ARG A 457 -19.39 -22.92 9.72
N ILE A 458 -19.79 -21.66 9.93
CA ILE A 458 -20.62 -20.95 8.93
C ILE A 458 -19.88 -20.86 7.60
N VAL A 459 -18.61 -20.43 7.63
CA VAL A 459 -17.78 -20.29 6.43
C VAL A 459 -17.44 -21.65 5.81
N GLU A 460 -17.16 -22.65 6.65
CA GLU A 460 -16.87 -24.02 6.24
C GLU A 460 -17.94 -24.59 5.32
N ARG A 461 -19.23 -24.35 5.61
CA ARG A 461 -20.33 -24.81 4.73
C ARG A 461 -20.20 -24.27 3.31
N PHE A 462 -19.94 -22.96 3.17
CA PHE A 462 -19.75 -22.34 1.85
C PHE A 462 -18.48 -22.83 1.15
N GLU A 463 -17.42 -23.11 1.91
CA GLU A 463 -16.19 -23.68 1.36
C GLU A 463 -16.40 -25.11 0.87
N LEU A 464 -17.11 -25.96 1.63
CA LEU A 464 -17.47 -27.34 1.22
C LEU A 464 -18.35 -27.35 -0.03
N GLU A 465 -19.35 -26.47 -0.12
CA GLU A 465 -20.21 -26.32 -1.30
C GLU A 465 -19.46 -25.86 -2.56
N ALA A 466 -18.28 -25.27 -2.39
CA ALA A 466 -17.44 -24.80 -3.49
C ALA A 466 -16.48 -25.86 -4.02
N VAL A 467 -16.25 -26.96 -3.28
CA VAL A 467 -15.26 -27.99 -3.64
C VAL A 467 -15.54 -28.58 -5.02
N ASP A 468 -16.79 -28.98 -5.28
CA ASP A 468 -17.18 -29.62 -6.55
C ASP A 468 -17.10 -28.66 -7.76
N ARG A 469 -16.93 -27.36 -7.51
CA ARG A 469 -16.84 -26.29 -8.53
C ARG A 469 -15.43 -25.72 -8.64
N SER A 470 -14.49 -26.28 -7.89
CA SER A 470 -13.13 -25.76 -7.80
C SER A 470 -12.33 -26.03 -9.08
N GLU A 471 -11.46 -25.09 -9.45
CA GLU A 471 -10.51 -25.31 -10.56
C GLU A 471 -9.25 -25.96 -10.00
N VAL A 472 -8.84 -27.10 -10.57
CA VAL A 472 -7.60 -27.79 -10.17
C VAL A 472 -6.39 -27.05 -10.73
N LEU A 473 -5.53 -26.56 -9.84
CA LEU A 473 -4.32 -25.82 -10.20
C LEU A 473 -3.08 -26.73 -10.25
N LEU A 474 -3.00 -27.71 -9.34
CA LEU A 474 -1.99 -28.77 -9.30
C LEU A 474 -2.64 -30.14 -9.49
N SER A 475 -2.16 -30.93 -10.46
CA SER A 475 -2.72 -32.26 -10.75
C SER A 475 -2.19 -33.32 -9.78
N SER A 476 -2.82 -34.50 -9.78
CA SER A 476 -2.32 -35.67 -9.05
C SER A 476 -0.91 -36.08 -9.50
N GLU A 477 -0.55 -35.87 -10.77
CA GLU A 477 0.82 -36.10 -11.24
C GLU A 477 1.82 -35.10 -10.66
N ASP A 478 1.43 -33.82 -10.51
CA ASP A 478 2.27 -32.81 -9.86
C ASP A 478 2.51 -33.18 -8.39
N PHE A 479 1.48 -33.64 -7.67
CA PHE A 479 1.61 -34.13 -6.29
C PHE A 479 2.49 -35.37 -6.19
N GLU A 480 2.32 -36.34 -7.09
CA GLU A 480 3.18 -37.53 -7.14
C GLU A 480 4.64 -37.12 -7.32
N LEU A 481 4.91 -36.25 -8.29
CA LEU A 481 6.24 -35.75 -8.59
C LEU A 481 6.87 -35.07 -7.37
N LEU A 482 6.12 -34.20 -6.68
CA LEU A 482 6.59 -33.53 -5.46
C LEU A 482 6.84 -34.52 -4.31
N SER A 483 5.95 -35.49 -4.11
CA SER A 483 6.02 -36.46 -3.01
C SER A 483 7.24 -37.38 -3.05
N LYS A 484 7.85 -37.54 -4.24
CA LYS A 484 9.11 -38.29 -4.42
C LYS A 484 10.30 -37.61 -3.73
N HIS A 485 10.24 -36.31 -3.51
CA HIS A 485 11.35 -35.50 -3.00
C HIS A 485 11.03 -34.72 -1.72
N TYR A 486 9.75 -34.52 -1.40
CA TYR A 486 9.29 -33.70 -0.29
C TYR A 486 8.22 -34.41 0.54
N ARG A 487 8.24 -34.16 1.85
CA ARG A 487 7.07 -34.38 2.72
C ARG A 487 6.08 -33.25 2.46
N VAL A 488 5.03 -33.52 1.68
CA VAL A 488 4.03 -32.50 1.32
C VAL A 488 3.03 -32.31 2.45
N TYR A 489 2.80 -31.07 2.85
CA TYR A 489 1.78 -30.66 3.82
C TYR A 489 0.87 -29.60 3.21
N ILE A 490 -0.42 -29.65 3.54
CA ILE A 490 -1.34 -28.55 3.26
C ILE A 490 -1.38 -27.64 4.49
N VAL A 491 -1.12 -26.35 4.31
CA VAL A 491 -1.15 -25.32 5.36
C VAL A 491 -2.06 -24.20 4.90
N THR A 492 -3.26 -24.15 5.47
CA THR A 492 -4.37 -23.40 4.86
C THR A 492 -5.22 -22.66 5.88
N LYS A 493 -5.85 -21.58 5.41
CA LYS A 493 -6.88 -20.86 6.16
C LYS A 493 -8.26 -21.52 6.09
N GLN A 494 -8.44 -22.53 5.26
CA GLN A 494 -9.60 -23.41 5.30
C GLN A 494 -9.51 -24.36 6.53
N PRO A 495 -10.62 -24.93 7.00
CA PRO A 495 -10.60 -26.01 7.98
C PRO A 495 -9.95 -27.26 7.39
N ALA A 496 -9.42 -28.12 8.24
CA ALA A 496 -8.79 -29.37 7.83
C ALA A 496 -9.80 -30.29 7.10
N SER A 497 -11.07 -30.27 7.50
CA SER A 497 -12.17 -30.99 6.83
C SER A 497 -12.32 -30.61 5.35
N VAL A 498 -12.33 -29.30 5.04
CA VAL A 498 -12.42 -28.78 3.66
C VAL A 498 -11.20 -29.19 2.86
N ALA A 499 -10.00 -29.03 3.41
CA ALA A 499 -8.77 -29.40 2.73
C ALA A 499 -8.72 -30.91 2.43
N THR A 500 -9.10 -31.76 3.38
CA THR A 500 -9.20 -33.21 3.15
C THR A 500 -10.21 -33.54 2.06
N ARG A 501 -11.39 -32.90 2.08
CA ARG A 501 -12.43 -33.10 1.06
C ARG A 501 -11.94 -32.70 -0.34
N VAL A 502 -11.19 -31.60 -0.45
CA VAL A 502 -10.55 -31.19 -1.72
C VAL A 502 -9.54 -32.23 -2.17
N LEU A 503 -8.65 -32.68 -1.29
CA LEU A 503 -7.60 -33.67 -1.63
C LEU A 503 -8.19 -35.00 -2.09
N GLU A 504 -9.32 -35.43 -1.52
CA GLU A 504 -10.10 -36.59 -1.97
C GLU A 504 -10.69 -36.35 -3.36
N HIS A 505 -11.32 -35.18 -3.57
CA HIS A 505 -11.93 -34.81 -4.84
C HIS A 505 -10.93 -34.78 -6.01
N ILE A 506 -9.68 -34.37 -5.74
CA ILE A 506 -8.60 -34.34 -6.75
C ILE A 506 -7.68 -35.58 -6.70
N GLU A 507 -8.03 -36.61 -5.93
CA GLU A 507 -7.30 -37.87 -5.82
C GLU A 507 -5.81 -37.73 -5.43
N CYS A 508 -5.50 -36.78 -4.54
CA CYS A 508 -4.13 -36.45 -4.11
C CYS A 508 -3.82 -36.82 -2.65
N SER A 509 -4.80 -37.25 -1.86
CA SER A 509 -4.65 -37.50 -0.41
C SER A 509 -3.46 -38.39 -0.05
N ARG A 510 -3.16 -39.42 -0.88
CA ARG A 510 -2.05 -40.37 -0.65
C ARG A 510 -0.66 -39.73 -0.66
N TYR A 511 -0.51 -38.57 -1.29
CA TYR A 511 0.77 -37.86 -1.43
C TYR A 511 0.99 -36.84 -0.29
N VAL A 512 -0.04 -36.53 0.49
CA VAL A 512 -0.01 -35.51 1.55
C VAL A 512 0.27 -36.18 2.91
N LYS A 513 1.27 -35.68 3.62
CA LYS A 513 1.68 -36.19 4.95
C LYS A 513 0.87 -35.60 6.11
N GLY A 514 0.24 -34.45 5.91
CA GLY A 514 -0.62 -33.84 6.91
C GLY A 514 -1.28 -32.57 6.41
N VAL A 515 -2.39 -32.22 7.07
CA VAL A 515 -3.17 -31.02 6.82
C VAL A 515 -3.18 -30.20 8.11
N VAL A 516 -2.85 -28.91 8.01
CA VAL A 516 -2.95 -27.94 9.08
C VAL A 516 -3.90 -26.84 8.60
N GLY A 517 -5.13 -26.89 9.11
CA GLY A 517 -6.18 -25.91 8.83
C GLY A 517 -6.39 -24.94 9.99
N ARG A 518 -7.27 -23.96 9.78
CA ARG A 518 -7.61 -22.94 10.81
C ARG A 518 -8.19 -23.52 12.11
N ASP A 519 -8.76 -24.72 12.02
CA ASP A 519 -9.37 -25.50 13.11
C ASP A 519 -8.41 -26.48 13.79
N SER A 520 -7.14 -26.55 13.38
CA SER A 520 -6.15 -27.50 13.91
C SER A 520 -5.57 -27.13 15.29
N GLY A 521 -6.17 -26.15 15.98
CA GLY A 521 -5.78 -25.72 17.33
C GLY A 521 -4.75 -24.59 17.42
N PHE A 522 -4.20 -24.14 16.28
CA PHE A 522 -3.17 -23.08 16.22
C PHE A 522 -3.74 -21.68 15.91
N GLY A 523 -5.04 -21.60 15.63
CA GLY A 523 -5.74 -20.37 15.29
C GLY A 523 -5.75 -20.06 13.78
N PRO A 524 -6.37 -18.95 13.37
CA PRO A 524 -6.60 -18.61 11.96
C PRO A 524 -5.37 -18.03 11.23
N ARG A 525 -4.31 -17.66 11.96
CA ARG A 525 -3.08 -17.09 11.40
C ARG A 525 -2.10 -18.17 10.97
N LYS A 526 -1.52 -18.01 9.77
CA LYS A 526 -0.55 -18.97 9.24
C LYS A 526 0.77 -18.95 9.98
N LEU A 527 1.19 -17.81 10.54
CA LEU A 527 2.36 -17.70 11.41
C LEU A 527 2.44 -18.86 12.43
N HIS A 528 1.39 -19.09 13.22
CA HIS A 528 1.38 -20.15 14.24
C HIS A 528 1.41 -21.57 13.64
N MET A 529 0.84 -21.75 12.44
CA MET A 529 0.90 -23.01 11.72
C MET A 529 2.33 -23.30 11.23
N PHE A 530 3.03 -22.28 10.75
CA PHE A 530 4.43 -22.38 10.36
C PHE A 530 5.32 -22.68 11.56
N GLU A 531 5.17 -21.95 12.67
CA GLU A 531 5.91 -22.20 13.91
C GLU A 531 5.72 -23.64 14.42
N HIS A 532 4.48 -24.14 14.42
CA HIS A 532 4.18 -25.52 14.78
C HIS A 532 4.94 -26.52 13.89
N LEU A 533 4.89 -26.33 12.56
CA LEU A 533 5.55 -27.24 11.62
C LEU A 533 7.08 -27.14 11.68
N THR A 534 7.63 -25.94 11.85
CA THR A 534 9.06 -25.71 12.05
C THR A 534 9.54 -26.43 13.31
N SER A 535 8.80 -26.33 14.41
CA SER A 535 9.09 -27.06 15.64
C SER A 535 8.99 -28.58 15.45
N LYS A 536 7.89 -29.06 14.86
CA LYS A 536 7.62 -30.49 14.63
C LYS A 536 8.66 -31.17 13.73
N LEU A 537 9.18 -30.47 12.74
CA LEU A 537 10.10 -31.01 11.74
C LEU A 537 11.58 -30.80 12.10
N GLY A 538 11.88 -30.21 13.26
CA GLY A 538 13.19 -30.31 13.92
C GLY A 538 14.39 -29.90 13.07
N GLY A 539 14.26 -28.87 12.22
CA GLY A 539 15.33 -28.40 11.34
C GLY A 539 15.32 -28.94 9.91
N GLY A 540 14.22 -29.58 9.48
CA GLY A 540 13.97 -29.86 8.07
C GLY A 540 13.95 -28.59 7.20
N GLY A 541 14.28 -28.75 5.92
CA GLY A 541 14.20 -27.66 4.95
C GLY A 541 12.76 -27.39 4.55
N LEU A 542 12.24 -26.23 4.92
CA LEU A 542 10.84 -25.85 4.71
C LEU A 542 10.72 -24.86 3.55
N VAL A 543 9.90 -25.23 2.57
CA VAL A 543 9.54 -24.38 1.44
C VAL A 543 8.02 -24.18 1.44
N LEU A 544 7.56 -22.95 1.26
CA LEU A 544 6.14 -22.60 1.18
C LEU A 544 5.76 -22.15 -0.22
N LEU A 545 4.67 -22.68 -0.76
CA LEU A 545 3.94 -22.12 -1.89
C LEU A 545 2.65 -21.45 -1.38
N ASP A 546 2.53 -20.14 -1.57
CA ASP A 546 1.36 -19.35 -1.13
C ASP A 546 1.13 -18.18 -2.09
N ASP A 547 -0.12 -17.73 -2.22
CA ASP A 547 -0.48 -16.64 -3.12
C ASP A 547 -0.53 -15.27 -2.43
N ARG A 548 -0.50 -15.21 -1.08
CA ARG A 548 -0.68 -13.98 -0.31
C ARG A 548 0.65 -13.46 0.24
N LEU A 549 0.95 -12.20 -0.08
CA LEU A 549 2.16 -11.55 0.39
C LEU A 549 2.30 -11.53 1.92
N SER A 550 1.20 -11.40 2.68
CA SER A 550 1.24 -11.47 4.14
C SER A 550 1.78 -12.81 4.63
N ASN A 551 1.27 -13.92 4.11
CA ASN A 551 1.73 -15.27 4.44
C ASN A 551 3.19 -15.48 4.04
N LEU A 552 3.63 -14.96 2.88
CA LEU A 552 5.03 -15.07 2.44
C LEU A 552 5.99 -14.33 3.40
N VAL A 553 5.58 -13.17 3.92
CA VAL A 553 6.36 -12.41 4.91
C VAL A 553 6.38 -13.13 6.25
N GLU A 554 5.25 -13.66 6.73
CA GLU A 554 5.20 -14.47 7.95
C GLU A 554 6.07 -15.73 7.84
N ALA A 555 6.11 -16.36 6.66
CA ALA A 555 6.96 -17.52 6.38
C ALA A 555 8.46 -17.17 6.51
N LEU A 556 8.91 -16.07 5.91
CA LEU A 556 10.30 -15.59 6.06
C LEU A 556 10.67 -15.39 7.53
N ARG A 557 9.78 -14.75 8.30
CA ARG A 557 9.99 -14.50 9.74
C ARG A 557 10.02 -15.79 10.57
N SER A 558 9.39 -16.86 10.07
CA SER A 558 9.36 -18.18 10.70
C SER A 558 10.46 -19.13 10.23
N GLY A 559 11.40 -18.65 9.39
CA GLY A 559 12.46 -19.49 8.81
C GLY A 559 12.00 -20.43 7.70
N VAL A 560 10.83 -20.21 7.13
CA VAL A 560 10.28 -20.96 5.98
C VAL A 560 10.57 -20.19 4.70
N VAL A 561 11.11 -20.86 3.67
CA VAL A 561 11.46 -20.21 2.40
C VAL A 561 10.21 -20.07 1.51
N PRO A 562 9.68 -18.86 1.26
CA PRO A 562 8.47 -18.72 0.47
C PRO A 562 8.76 -18.67 -1.03
N LEU A 563 7.81 -19.11 -1.84
CA LEU A 563 7.72 -18.83 -3.27
C LEU A 563 6.31 -18.33 -3.57
N CYS A 564 6.24 -17.20 -4.26
CA CYS A 564 4.98 -16.50 -4.54
C CYS A 564 4.26 -17.19 -5.69
N VAL A 565 3.09 -17.77 -5.44
CA VAL A 565 2.27 -18.39 -6.48
C VAL A 565 1.22 -17.39 -6.96
N THR A 566 1.29 -16.97 -8.23
CA THR A 566 0.33 -15.99 -8.74
C THR A 566 0.22 -16.05 -10.26
N ARG A 567 -1.01 -15.87 -10.76
CA ARG A 567 -1.30 -15.58 -12.17
C ARG A 567 -1.51 -14.09 -12.44
N ASP A 568 -1.60 -13.26 -11.40
CA ASP A 568 -1.74 -11.79 -11.51
C ASP A 568 -0.35 -11.15 -11.72
N PRO A 569 -0.09 -10.53 -12.90
CA PRO A 569 1.18 -9.88 -13.18
C PRO A 569 1.50 -8.71 -12.23
N TYR A 570 0.48 -8.03 -11.70
CA TYR A 570 0.68 -6.93 -10.75
C TYR A 570 1.21 -7.46 -9.41
N ARG A 571 0.59 -8.53 -8.90
CA ARG A 571 1.08 -9.21 -7.70
C ARG A 571 2.47 -9.83 -7.91
N ALA A 572 2.70 -10.45 -9.08
CA ALA A 572 4.00 -11.01 -9.44
C ALA A 572 5.12 -9.96 -9.38
N ALA A 573 4.87 -8.77 -9.95
CA ALA A 573 5.80 -7.66 -9.91
C ALA A 573 6.07 -7.17 -8.47
N GLY A 574 5.05 -7.13 -7.60
CA GLY A 574 5.22 -6.78 -6.18
C GLY A 574 6.07 -7.78 -5.40
N CYS A 575 5.83 -9.09 -5.59
CA CYS A 575 6.66 -10.15 -5.02
C CYS A 575 8.11 -10.03 -5.49
N LEU A 576 8.32 -9.77 -6.78
CA LEU A 576 9.65 -9.64 -7.38
C LEU A 576 10.43 -8.44 -6.85
N GLU A 577 9.78 -7.29 -6.62
CA GLU A 577 10.42 -6.11 -6.00
C GLU A 577 10.92 -6.40 -4.57
N LEU A 578 10.22 -7.26 -3.83
CA LEU A 578 10.66 -7.74 -2.52
C LEU A 578 11.76 -8.82 -2.61
N GLY A 579 12.03 -9.33 -3.81
CA GLY A 579 12.98 -10.42 -4.06
C GLY A 579 12.43 -11.81 -3.80
N ILE A 580 11.11 -11.98 -3.78
CA ILE A 580 10.44 -13.28 -3.71
C ILE A 580 10.03 -13.67 -5.13
N PRO A 581 10.55 -14.76 -5.71
CA PRO A 581 10.26 -15.10 -7.09
C PRO A 581 8.79 -15.51 -7.25
N PRO A 582 8.09 -14.93 -8.24
CA PRO A 582 6.75 -15.36 -8.61
C PRO A 582 6.80 -16.52 -9.61
N ALA A 583 5.83 -17.43 -9.53
CA ALA A 583 5.57 -18.44 -10.56
C ALA A 583 4.09 -18.82 -10.59
N THR A 584 3.64 -19.46 -11.66
CA THR A 584 2.34 -20.16 -11.63
C THR A 584 2.44 -21.43 -10.77
N PRO A 585 1.32 -21.99 -10.29
CA PRO A 585 1.33 -23.19 -9.45
C PRO A 585 2.15 -24.34 -10.05
N ARG A 586 1.89 -24.69 -11.31
CA ARG A 586 2.57 -25.82 -12.01
C ARG A 586 4.04 -25.54 -12.28
N GLU A 587 4.40 -24.31 -12.63
CA GLU A 587 5.81 -23.93 -12.82
C GLU A 587 6.59 -24.05 -11.51
N ALA A 588 6.01 -23.58 -10.40
CA ALA A 588 6.59 -23.70 -9.08
C ALA A 588 6.82 -25.18 -8.69
N ALA A 589 5.78 -26.01 -8.83
CA ALA A 589 5.86 -27.44 -8.52
C ALA A 589 6.96 -28.15 -9.32
N ARG A 590 6.98 -27.96 -10.64
CA ARG A 590 7.97 -28.59 -11.53
C ARG A 590 9.38 -28.09 -11.28
N ALA A 591 9.56 -26.79 -11.04
CA ALA A 591 10.86 -26.22 -10.72
C ALA A 591 11.41 -26.81 -9.41
N LEU A 592 10.60 -26.87 -8.36
CA LEU A 592 11.00 -27.43 -7.07
C LEU A 592 11.32 -28.93 -7.15
N ALA A 593 10.54 -29.71 -7.91
CA ALA A 593 10.84 -31.12 -8.14
C ALA A 593 12.15 -31.31 -8.91
N SER A 594 12.36 -30.54 -9.98
CA SER A 594 13.59 -30.58 -10.79
C SER A 594 14.83 -30.25 -9.96
N LEU A 595 14.77 -29.18 -9.16
CA LEU A 595 15.87 -28.78 -8.28
C LEU A 595 16.20 -29.85 -7.24
N ALA A 596 15.19 -30.44 -6.60
CA ALA A 596 15.41 -31.53 -5.65
C ALA A 596 16.03 -32.77 -6.31
N MET A 597 15.54 -33.16 -7.48
CA MET A 597 16.10 -34.29 -8.25
C MET A 597 17.58 -34.05 -8.58
N GLN A 598 17.97 -32.84 -8.98
CA GLN A 598 19.38 -32.50 -9.27
C GLN A 598 20.25 -32.63 -8.02
N LEU A 599 19.76 -32.15 -6.86
CA LEU A 599 20.47 -32.26 -5.58
C LEU A 599 20.60 -33.71 -5.11
N ASP A 600 19.57 -34.53 -5.30
CA ASP A 600 19.59 -35.94 -4.93
C ASP A 600 20.61 -36.72 -5.78
N LYS A 601 20.66 -36.43 -7.09
CA LYS A 601 21.69 -36.97 -8.00
C LYS A 601 23.10 -36.57 -7.56
N ALA A 602 23.32 -35.28 -7.25
CA ALA A 602 24.62 -34.77 -6.82
C ALA A 602 25.10 -35.42 -5.52
N ARG A 603 24.19 -35.66 -4.56
CA ARG A 603 24.49 -36.40 -3.32
C ARG A 603 24.84 -37.86 -3.59
N ALA A 604 24.09 -38.54 -4.45
CA ALA A 604 24.36 -39.93 -4.81
C ALA A 604 25.75 -40.07 -5.45
N SER A 605 26.13 -39.16 -6.36
CA SER A 605 27.47 -39.17 -6.98
C SER A 605 28.61 -38.86 -6.00
N ALA A 606 28.39 -37.99 -5.01
CA ALA A 606 29.38 -37.67 -4.00
C ALA A 606 29.66 -38.87 -3.06
N HIS A 607 28.61 -39.65 -2.73
CA HIS A 607 28.73 -40.86 -1.90
C HIS A 607 29.37 -42.04 -2.66
N SER A 608 29.22 -42.11 -3.99
CA SER A 608 29.90 -43.13 -4.81
C SER A 608 31.39 -42.82 -5.04
N GLY A 609 31.79 -41.54 -5.07
CA GLY A 609 33.18 -41.13 -5.26
C GLY A 609 34.07 -41.18 -4.01
N THR A 610 33.49 -41.39 -2.82
CA THR A 610 34.23 -41.57 -1.55
C THR A 610 34.41 -43.04 -1.15
N ARG A 611 33.87 -43.98 -1.94
CA ARG A 611 34.00 -45.45 -1.76
C ARG A 611 34.89 -46.12 -2.82
N ALA A 612 35.50 -45.34 -3.70
CA ALA A 612 36.58 -45.74 -4.60
C ALA A 612 37.86 -45.07 -4.11
#